data_AF-A0A417FNE7-F1
#
_entry.id   AF-A0A417FNE7-F1
#
_cell.length_a   1.000
_cell.length_b   1.000
_cell.length_c   1.000
_cell.angle_alpha   90.00
_cell.angle_beta   90.00
_cell.angle_gamma   90.00
#
_symmetry.space_group_name_H-M   'P 1'
#
loop_
_entity.id
_entity.type
_entity.pdbx_description
1 polymer ?
#
loop_
_entity_poly.entity_id
_entity_poly.type
_entity_poly.pdbx_seq_one_letter_code
_entity_poly.pdbx_strand_id
1 'polypeptide(L)'
;MFKVTDCVLTVKEGLISAQLTLSGKGYGYLYSGTAEQAAVAEASQWAPYVVNDNGGYMYTIQISGLDTEIPVAAYSIKNKKWYDRTLVFQSDSLQKLEDGGNGDGGILPNPPQPSQPITPVTPTEPTTPNVPTVPSLPEASTPGTGNNGNTGNTDTNTDSKYDSNTSGSTSKVESTTALADGTYTPDGFKWSGGTGKVQITCNEITIQNGQAFATLVFSSDHYQYVKANGNTYYTTKGSGTATAVIPVALNQNNRIIAMTDKMSVAHEIEYHIYVYLAAANGSDANESKAIGSGNNDSKTLDEEAPEIMGLEYQSETKVEHAECFKIYHYEKGIVLLEVDMTKNTARESEKEEDKKTSEDATAKLYQANIVKYLLVPENVNIPVGLDQDMILINIPADRAYVASEEILKTMEQLDLLDLVAAVGSKKKDCTISEIADRMSKGKDGKSAEVVYGGSYDAPKYKTLVKQKVDLAIFPASILPQKESDTNKDTLTVKEQTERFNEYTEKFAMLGIPFIVDCSANEKTELAKKEWIKVYKVLFGCEEAIGDGE
;
A
#
# COMPACT_ATOMS: atom_id res chain seq x y z
N MET A 1 -16.83 8.95 16.19
CA MET A 1 -15.88 9.78 15.40
C MET A 1 -16.36 9.72 13.96
N PHE A 2 -16.53 10.84 13.24
CA PHE A 2 -16.94 10.72 11.83
C PHE A 2 -15.74 10.31 11.00
N LYS A 3 -16.01 9.47 10.01
CA LYS A 3 -15.07 9.16 8.94
C LYS A 3 -15.66 9.72 7.65
N VAL A 4 -14.82 10.34 6.83
CA VAL A 4 -15.19 10.62 5.44
C VAL A 4 -15.16 9.28 4.72
N THR A 5 -16.28 8.88 4.13
CA THR A 5 -16.41 7.59 3.42
C THR A 5 -16.26 7.75 1.92
N ASP A 6 -16.49 8.96 1.42
CA ASP A 6 -16.36 9.30 0.01
C ASP A 6 -16.09 10.80 -0.15
N CYS A 7 -15.34 11.17 -1.17
CA CYS A 7 -15.07 12.57 -1.50
C CYS A 7 -14.93 12.78 -3.00
N VAL A 8 -15.65 13.77 -3.52
CA VAL A 8 -15.47 14.27 -4.89
C VAL A 8 -14.99 15.71 -4.83
N LEU A 9 -13.90 15.99 -5.54
CA LEU A 9 -13.35 17.34 -5.69
C LEU A 9 -13.77 17.94 -7.02
N THR A 10 -14.27 19.18 -7.00
CA THR A 10 -14.54 19.96 -8.21
C THR A 10 -13.66 21.20 -8.21
N VAL A 11 -12.86 21.37 -9.27
CA VAL A 11 -12.02 22.55 -9.47
C VAL A 11 -12.68 23.44 -10.53
N LYS A 12 -13.07 24.65 -10.15
CA LYS A 12 -13.64 25.64 -11.07
C LYS A 12 -13.09 27.02 -10.76
N GLU A 13 -12.55 27.70 -11.77
CA GLU A 13 -11.99 29.05 -11.64
C GLU A 13 -10.93 29.18 -10.53
N GLY A 14 -10.14 28.12 -10.30
CA GLY A 14 -9.10 28.09 -9.27
C GLY A 14 -9.60 27.84 -7.83
N LEU A 15 -10.90 27.64 -7.63
CA LEU A 15 -11.49 27.24 -6.36
C LEU A 15 -11.71 25.73 -6.32
N ILE A 16 -11.44 25.11 -5.17
CA ILE A 16 -11.62 23.68 -4.94
C ILE A 16 -12.81 23.47 -4.00
N SER A 17 -13.86 22.84 -4.51
CA SER A 17 -14.99 22.40 -3.71
C SER A 17 -14.87 20.91 -3.41
N ALA A 18 -14.96 20.54 -2.13
CA ALA A 18 -15.01 19.17 -1.67
C ALA A 18 -16.42 18.78 -1.29
N GLN A 19 -16.98 17.82 -2.02
CA GLN A 19 -18.21 17.15 -1.65
C GLN A 19 -17.85 15.92 -0.82
N LEU A 20 -18.27 15.87 0.44
CA LEU A 20 -17.91 14.88 1.44
C LEU A 20 -19.12 14.04 1.82
N THR A 21 -18.99 12.72 1.76
CA THR A 21 -19.95 11.80 2.40
C THR A 21 -19.40 11.37 3.74
N LEU A 22 -20.19 11.53 4.82
CA LEU A 22 -19.79 11.11 6.16
C LEU A 22 -20.40 9.76 6.54
N SER A 23 -19.66 8.96 7.30
CA SER A 23 -20.05 7.62 7.77
C SER A 23 -21.27 7.59 8.71
N GLY A 24 -21.81 8.73 9.13
CA GLY A 24 -22.91 8.80 10.10
C GLY A 24 -23.77 10.05 9.94
N LYS A 25 -25.03 9.94 10.36
CA LYS A 25 -26.07 10.98 10.22
C LYS A 25 -26.19 11.92 11.44
N GLY A 26 -25.16 11.96 12.27
CA GLY A 26 -25.17 12.67 13.56
C GLY A 26 -24.79 14.15 13.50
N TYR A 27 -24.43 14.64 12.31
CA TYR A 27 -24.00 16.01 12.07
C TYR A 27 -25.02 16.72 11.20
N GLY A 28 -25.31 17.98 11.54
CA GLY A 28 -26.27 18.80 10.81
C GLY A 28 -25.58 19.72 9.81
N TYR A 29 -24.36 20.14 10.14
CA TYR A 29 -23.61 21.13 9.39
C TYR A 29 -22.11 20.86 9.45
N LEU A 30 -21.40 21.25 8.39
CA LEU A 30 -19.96 21.46 8.38
C LEU A 30 -19.63 22.95 8.17
N TYR A 31 -18.45 23.38 8.59
CA TYR A 31 -17.93 24.72 8.35
C TYR A 31 -16.43 24.64 8.06
N SER A 32 -15.97 25.31 7.00
CA SER A 32 -14.56 25.41 6.64
C SER A 32 -13.85 26.39 7.58
N GLY A 33 -13.32 25.87 8.69
CA GLY A 33 -12.68 26.64 9.77
C GLY A 33 -12.85 25.95 11.12
N THR A 34 -12.53 26.65 12.21
CA THR A 34 -12.62 26.12 13.57
C THR A 34 -14.03 26.20 14.15
N ALA A 35 -14.30 25.46 15.22
CA ALA A 35 -15.54 25.46 15.97
C ALA A 35 -15.87 26.84 16.56
N GLU A 36 -14.84 27.60 16.94
CA GLU A 36 -14.99 28.99 17.40
C GLU A 36 -15.46 29.91 16.27
N GLN A 37 -14.86 29.79 15.09
CA GLN A 37 -15.27 30.53 13.90
C GLN A 37 -16.69 30.15 13.46
N ALA A 38 -17.00 28.85 13.46
CA ALA A 38 -18.33 28.35 13.10
C ALA A 38 -19.44 28.85 14.05
N ALA A 39 -19.11 29.05 15.34
CA ALA A 39 -20.07 29.52 16.34
C ALA A 39 -20.47 30.99 16.17
N VAL A 40 -19.65 31.81 15.51
CA VAL A 40 -19.91 33.24 15.23
C VAL A 40 -20.21 33.52 13.76
N ALA A 41 -20.08 32.52 12.88
CA ALA A 41 -20.39 32.63 11.47
C ALA A 41 -21.91 32.68 11.22
N GLU A 42 -22.31 33.36 10.14
CA GLU A 42 -23.70 33.38 9.70
C GLU A 42 -24.16 31.98 9.31
N ALA A 43 -25.41 31.61 9.58
CA ALA A 43 -25.92 30.28 9.27
C ALA A 43 -25.88 29.95 7.76
N SER A 44 -25.87 30.98 6.90
CA SER A 44 -25.66 30.85 5.46
C SER A 44 -24.25 30.37 5.08
N GLN A 45 -23.30 30.46 6.01
CA GLN A 45 -21.91 30.00 5.85
C GLN A 45 -21.70 28.55 6.28
N TRP A 46 -22.71 27.92 6.87
CA TRP A 46 -22.66 26.54 7.28
C TRP A 46 -23.09 25.66 6.11
N ALA A 47 -22.29 24.65 5.79
CA ALA A 47 -22.65 23.64 4.79
C ALA A 47 -23.65 22.66 5.40
N PRO A 48 -24.94 22.68 5.02
CA PRO A 48 -25.91 21.70 5.49
C PRO A 48 -25.66 20.34 4.86
N TYR A 49 -26.17 19.28 5.49
CA TYR A 49 -26.20 17.99 4.82
C TYR A 49 -27.29 17.94 3.75
N VAL A 50 -26.99 17.18 2.71
CA VAL A 50 -27.90 16.69 1.69
C VAL A 50 -28.00 15.18 1.86
N VAL A 51 -29.18 14.61 1.66
CA VAL A 51 -29.35 13.16 1.64
C VAL A 51 -29.08 12.65 0.23
N ASN A 52 -28.15 11.71 0.08
CA ASN A 52 -27.86 11.07 -1.20
C ASN A 52 -28.79 9.89 -1.49
N ASP A 53 -28.69 9.30 -2.68
CA ASP A 53 -29.55 8.20 -3.12
C ASP A 53 -29.49 6.96 -2.20
N ASN A 54 -28.37 6.79 -1.49
CA ASN A 54 -28.15 5.72 -0.51
C ASN A 54 -28.56 6.11 0.92
N GLY A 55 -29.21 7.26 1.10
CA GLY A 55 -29.65 7.80 2.38
C GLY A 55 -28.53 8.37 3.26
N GLY A 56 -27.30 8.47 2.75
CA GLY A 56 -26.12 9.04 3.42
C GLY A 56 -26.12 10.57 3.43
N TYR A 57 -25.41 11.18 4.38
CA TYR A 57 -25.32 12.63 4.52
C TYR A 57 -24.10 13.16 3.78
N MET A 58 -24.34 14.01 2.79
CA MET A 58 -23.34 14.67 1.96
C MET A 58 -23.24 16.15 2.28
N TYR A 59 -22.04 16.69 2.27
CA TYR A 59 -21.77 18.10 2.56
C TYR A 59 -20.87 18.66 1.48
N THR A 60 -21.07 19.90 1.07
CA THR A 60 -20.18 20.57 0.13
C THR A 60 -19.50 21.71 0.83
N ILE A 61 -18.17 21.66 0.93
CA ILE A 61 -17.34 22.70 1.55
C ILE A 61 -16.31 23.22 0.56
N GLN A 62 -15.84 24.44 0.76
CA GLN A 62 -14.68 24.97 0.03
C GLN A 62 -13.40 24.63 0.80
N ILE A 63 -12.34 24.27 0.09
CA ILE A 63 -11.05 23.90 0.67
C ILE A 63 -9.93 24.77 0.10
N SER A 64 -8.90 25.03 0.90
CA SER A 64 -7.81 25.96 0.56
C SER A 64 -6.72 25.36 -0.32
N GLY A 65 -6.65 24.03 -0.42
CA GLY A 65 -5.61 23.34 -1.18
C GLY A 65 -5.60 21.83 -0.90
N LEU A 66 -4.71 21.13 -1.58
CA LEU A 66 -4.40 19.72 -1.34
C LEU A 66 -3.18 19.61 -0.41
N ASP A 67 -2.90 18.41 0.09
CA ASP A 67 -1.69 18.03 0.84
C ASP A 67 -1.39 18.90 2.07
N THR A 68 -2.42 19.53 2.61
CA THR A 68 -2.34 20.42 3.77
C THR A 68 -3.46 20.09 4.76
N GLU A 69 -3.19 20.36 6.04
CA GLU A 69 -4.19 20.22 7.09
C GLU A 69 -5.22 21.34 7.00
N ILE A 70 -6.48 20.98 6.75
CA ILE A 70 -7.58 21.92 6.58
C ILE A 70 -8.50 21.83 7.80
N PRO A 71 -8.66 22.94 8.56
CA PRO A 71 -9.57 22.96 9.70
C PRO A 71 -11.02 22.90 9.22
N VAL A 72 -11.80 22.01 9.84
CA VAL A 72 -13.24 21.88 9.60
C VAL A 72 -13.96 21.71 10.92
N ALA A 73 -15.05 22.43 11.12
CA ALA A 73 -15.92 22.26 12.28
C ALA A 73 -17.15 21.44 11.89
N ALA A 74 -17.54 20.49 12.73
CA ALA A 74 -18.75 19.68 12.52
C ALA A 74 -19.78 19.90 13.65
N TYR A 75 -21.00 20.32 13.30
CA TYR A 75 -22.07 20.58 14.26
C TYR A 75 -22.84 19.30 14.58
N SER A 76 -22.75 18.83 15.84
CA SER A 76 -23.51 17.66 16.27
C SER A 76 -24.97 18.01 16.55
N ILE A 77 -25.89 17.29 15.90
CA ILE A 77 -27.33 17.43 16.13
C ILE A 77 -27.68 17.04 17.58
N LYS A 78 -27.11 15.94 18.07
CA LYS A 78 -27.38 15.40 19.41
C LYS A 78 -26.88 16.34 20.51
N ASN A 79 -25.63 16.78 20.41
CA ASN A 79 -24.97 17.53 21.48
C ASN A 79 -25.09 19.04 21.31
N LYS A 80 -25.67 19.52 20.20
CA LYS A 80 -25.86 20.94 19.86
C LYS A 80 -24.58 21.78 20.01
N LYS A 81 -23.44 21.22 19.57
CA LYS A 81 -22.11 21.82 19.70
C LYS A 81 -21.25 21.53 18.47
N TRP A 82 -20.37 22.48 18.14
CA TRP A 82 -19.32 22.36 17.14
C TRP A 82 -18.11 21.57 17.67
N TYR A 83 -17.53 20.73 16.80
CA TYR A 83 -16.31 19.99 17.07
C TYR A 83 -15.26 20.29 16.01
N ASP A 84 -14.06 20.69 16.44
CA ASP A 84 -12.91 20.87 15.57
C ASP A 84 -12.40 19.55 15.00
N ARG A 85 -12.05 19.60 13.73
CA ARG A 85 -11.56 18.48 12.93
C ARG A 85 -10.54 18.99 11.95
N THR A 86 -9.75 18.06 11.46
CA THR A 86 -8.76 18.30 10.43
C THR A 86 -9.02 17.32 9.31
N LEU A 87 -9.11 17.85 8.09
CA LEU A 87 -9.14 17.05 6.86
C LEU A 87 -7.84 17.28 6.10
N VAL A 88 -7.33 16.23 5.46
CA VAL A 88 -6.21 16.30 4.52
C VAL A 88 -6.70 15.66 3.24
N PHE A 89 -6.55 16.37 2.12
CA PHE A 89 -6.90 15.90 0.79
C PHE A 89 -5.61 15.60 0.06
N GLN A 90 -5.24 14.32 0.00
CA GLN A 90 -3.97 13.93 -0.58
C GLN A 90 -4.07 13.95 -2.11
N SER A 91 -3.15 14.63 -2.78
CA SER A 91 -3.15 14.72 -4.24
C SER A 91 -2.72 13.41 -4.90
N ASP A 92 -1.92 12.59 -4.20
CA ASP A 92 -1.38 11.30 -4.63
C ASP A 92 -2.43 10.23 -4.99
N SER A 93 -3.62 10.33 -4.40
CA SER A 93 -4.72 9.38 -4.52
C SER A 93 -5.86 9.91 -5.38
N LEU A 94 -5.71 11.11 -5.97
CA LEU A 94 -6.72 11.69 -6.84
C LEU A 94 -6.79 10.96 -8.18
N GLN A 95 -7.97 10.46 -8.51
CA GLN A 95 -8.30 9.95 -9.83
C GLN A 95 -9.20 10.96 -10.55
N LYS A 96 -8.80 11.38 -11.75
CA LYS A 96 -9.64 12.25 -12.58
C LYS A 96 -10.85 11.44 -13.04
N LEU A 97 -12.06 11.88 -12.66
CA LEU A 97 -13.30 11.38 -13.24
C LEU A 97 -13.45 11.96 -14.66
N GLU A 98 -13.92 11.17 -15.63
CA GLU A 98 -14.09 11.65 -17.01
C GLU A 98 -14.97 12.92 -17.07
N ASP A 99 -14.62 13.84 -17.96
CA ASP A 99 -15.37 15.08 -18.20
C ASP A 99 -16.71 14.74 -18.90
N GLY A 100 -17.67 14.26 -18.13
CA GLY A 100 -19.03 13.96 -18.59
C GLY A 100 -19.76 15.24 -19.01
N GLY A 101 -19.75 15.53 -20.32
CA GLY A 101 -20.54 16.59 -20.91
C GLY A 101 -22.05 16.37 -20.74
N ASN A 102 -22.67 17.23 -19.92
CA ASN A 102 -24.11 17.55 -19.77
C ASN A 102 -25.11 16.40 -19.54
N GLY A 103 -25.65 16.34 -18.32
CA GLY A 103 -27.06 16.01 -18.07
C GLY A 103 -27.37 15.17 -16.83
N ASP A 104 -27.65 15.85 -15.70
CA ASP A 104 -28.55 15.38 -14.63
C ASP A 104 -28.10 14.26 -13.67
N GLY A 105 -26.81 14.18 -13.36
CA GLY A 105 -26.32 13.41 -12.21
C GLY A 105 -26.35 14.22 -10.91
N GLY A 106 -27.53 14.43 -10.32
CA GLY A 106 -27.70 14.80 -8.90
C GLY A 106 -26.92 16.02 -8.37
N ILE A 107 -26.62 17.03 -9.21
CA ILE A 107 -26.02 18.28 -8.72
C ILE A 107 -27.12 19.12 -8.06
N LEU A 108 -27.12 19.17 -6.73
CA LEU A 108 -27.92 20.15 -6.01
C LEU A 108 -27.32 21.56 -6.17
N PRO A 109 -28.17 22.60 -6.30
CA PRO A 109 -27.72 23.95 -6.57
C PRO A 109 -26.87 24.48 -5.40
N ASN A 110 -25.77 25.13 -5.78
CA ASN A 110 -24.86 25.82 -4.87
C ASN A 110 -25.62 26.90 -4.07
N PRO A 111 -25.61 26.90 -2.72
CA PRO A 111 -26.07 28.07 -1.96
C PRO A 111 -25.11 29.24 -2.23
N PRO A 112 -25.61 30.50 -2.28
CA PRO A 112 -24.76 31.65 -2.55
C PRO A 112 -23.83 31.93 -1.34
N GLN A 113 -22.51 31.84 -1.55
CA GLN A 113 -21.49 32.28 -0.59
C GLN A 113 -20.33 33.01 -1.28
N PRO A 114 -19.59 33.88 -0.55
CA PRO A 114 -18.89 35.04 -1.12
C PRO A 114 -17.65 34.68 -1.94
N SER A 115 -17.40 35.50 -2.95
CA SER A 115 -16.42 35.29 -4.01
C SER A 115 -14.95 35.64 -3.65
N GLN A 116 -14.52 35.67 -2.38
CA GLN A 116 -13.12 35.98 -2.05
C GLN A 116 -12.54 35.24 -0.83
N PRO A 117 -11.22 34.91 -0.86
CA PRO A 117 -10.51 34.35 0.29
C PRO A 117 -10.40 35.41 1.40
N ILE A 118 -10.82 35.07 2.61
CA ILE A 118 -10.66 35.95 3.78
C ILE A 118 -9.27 35.75 4.38
N THR A 119 -8.40 36.75 4.23
CA THR A 119 -7.18 36.90 5.03
C THR A 119 -7.51 37.16 6.50
N PRO A 120 -6.62 36.78 7.46
CA PRO A 120 -6.91 36.88 8.89
C PRO A 120 -6.93 38.34 9.36
N VAL A 121 -8.00 38.75 10.05
CA VAL A 121 -8.03 39.99 10.84
C VAL A 121 -8.43 39.71 12.28
N THR A 122 -7.70 40.34 13.19
CA THR A 122 -7.77 40.26 14.67
C THR A 122 -9.09 40.84 15.21
N PRO A 123 -9.66 40.31 16.32
CA PRO A 123 -11.08 40.46 16.64
C PRO A 123 -11.43 41.74 17.41
N THR A 124 -12.70 42.16 17.34
CA THR A 124 -13.30 43.12 18.28
C THR A 124 -14.70 42.61 18.70
N GLU A 125 -15.04 42.90 19.96
CA GLU A 125 -16.08 42.40 20.89
C GLU A 125 -17.49 41.94 20.41
N PRO A 126 -18.21 41.16 21.26
CA PRO A 126 -19.40 40.41 20.87
C PRO A 126 -20.70 41.21 21.00
N THR A 127 -21.60 41.03 20.05
CA THR A 127 -23.03 41.29 20.25
C THR A 127 -23.81 40.00 20.00
N THR A 128 -24.56 39.58 21.02
CA THR A 128 -25.48 38.44 21.04
C THR A 128 -26.61 38.58 20.02
N PRO A 129 -26.95 37.52 19.27
CA PRO A 129 -28.34 37.38 18.83
C PRO A 129 -28.96 35.97 18.92
N ASN A 130 -30.29 36.04 19.01
CA ASN A 130 -31.32 35.04 19.21
C ASN A 130 -31.32 33.79 18.32
N VAL A 131 -31.86 32.72 18.91
CA VAL A 131 -32.26 31.44 18.28
C VAL A 131 -33.58 31.58 17.49
N PRO A 132 -33.64 31.12 16.23
CA PRO A 132 -34.90 30.74 15.58
C PRO A 132 -35.04 29.22 15.35
N THR A 133 -36.30 28.80 15.32
CA THR A 133 -36.87 27.45 15.49
C THR A 133 -36.82 26.55 14.24
N VAL A 134 -36.68 25.23 14.46
CA VAL A 134 -36.73 24.15 13.44
C VAL A 134 -38.18 23.79 13.05
N PRO A 135 -38.54 23.58 11.77
CA PRO A 135 -39.85 23.05 11.36
C PRO A 135 -39.99 21.52 11.52
N SER A 136 -41.17 21.07 11.94
CA SER A 136 -41.57 19.68 12.19
C SER A 136 -42.02 18.90 10.93
N LEU A 137 -41.78 17.58 10.94
CA LEU A 137 -42.26 16.59 9.96
C LEU A 137 -43.76 16.24 10.18
N PRO A 138 -44.55 15.93 9.13
CA PRO A 138 -45.93 15.47 9.26
C PRO A 138 -46.05 13.93 9.40
N GLU A 139 -46.92 13.51 10.32
CA GLU A 139 -47.36 12.12 10.54
C GLU A 139 -48.41 11.67 9.51
N ALA A 140 -48.45 10.36 9.23
CA ALA A 140 -49.60 9.71 8.60
C ALA A 140 -49.94 8.37 9.30
N SER A 141 -50.96 8.46 10.16
CA SER A 141 -52.15 7.60 10.32
C SER A 141 -52.03 6.07 10.35
N THR A 142 -52.37 5.48 11.51
CA THR A 142 -52.87 4.11 11.68
C THR A 142 -54.41 4.07 11.74
N PRO A 143 -55.01 2.92 11.40
CA PRO A 143 -56.12 2.36 12.19
C PRO A 143 -55.98 0.83 12.34
N GLY A 144 -56.34 0.11 13.40
CA GLY A 144 -56.91 0.40 14.71
C GLY A 144 -57.14 -0.93 15.46
N THR A 145 -56.90 -0.91 16.77
CA THR A 145 -57.51 -1.70 17.89
C THR A 145 -57.75 -3.22 17.84
N GLY A 146 -57.22 -3.91 18.86
CA GLY A 146 -57.72 -5.19 19.39
C GLY A 146 -56.91 -5.72 20.59
N ASN A 147 -57.37 -5.43 21.82
CA ASN A 147 -56.82 -5.83 23.12
C ASN A 147 -56.71 -7.37 23.32
N ASN A 148 -55.68 -7.82 24.06
CA ASN A 148 -55.72 -8.32 25.47
C ASN A 148 -54.69 -9.43 25.73
N GLY A 149 -54.02 -9.39 26.90
CA GLY A 149 -53.50 -10.62 27.54
C GLY A 149 -52.02 -10.69 27.90
N ASN A 150 -51.65 -9.94 28.95
CA ASN A 150 -50.57 -10.16 29.92
C ASN A 150 -49.97 -11.59 30.03
N THR A 151 -48.63 -11.72 30.00
CA THR A 151 -47.77 -12.20 31.10
C THR A 151 -46.28 -12.22 30.74
N GLY A 152 -45.43 -11.72 31.64
CA GLY A 152 -44.01 -12.09 31.69
C GLY A 152 -43.02 -10.93 31.57
N ASN A 153 -42.85 -10.18 32.66
CA ASN A 153 -41.65 -9.37 32.87
C ASN A 153 -40.44 -10.30 33.06
N THR A 154 -39.43 -10.15 32.22
CA THR A 154 -38.02 -10.25 32.64
C THR A 154 -37.21 -9.21 31.88
N ASP A 155 -36.92 -8.10 32.56
CA ASP A 155 -35.68 -7.35 32.40
C ASP A 155 -34.51 -8.32 32.20
N THR A 156 -33.93 -8.31 31.00
CA THR A 156 -32.48 -8.51 30.85
C THR A 156 -31.97 -7.40 29.96
N ASN A 157 -31.59 -6.32 30.62
CA ASN A 157 -30.58 -5.41 30.14
C ASN A 157 -29.31 -6.23 29.82
N THR A 158 -29.15 -6.60 28.55
CA THR A 158 -27.86 -7.03 28.02
C THR A 158 -27.33 -5.86 27.20
N ASP A 159 -26.45 -5.08 27.84
CA ASP A 159 -25.48 -4.25 27.16
C ASP A 159 -24.87 -5.07 26.02
N SER A 160 -25.29 -4.79 24.79
CA SER A 160 -24.61 -5.28 23.60
C SER A 160 -23.32 -4.48 23.44
N LYS A 161 -22.32 -4.80 24.29
CA LYS A 161 -20.92 -4.63 23.93
C LYS A 161 -20.76 -5.31 22.59
N TYR A 162 -20.34 -4.58 21.55
CA TYR A 162 -19.93 -4.99 20.20
C TYR A 162 -20.72 -4.26 19.11
N ASP A 163 -20.32 -3.01 18.84
CA ASP A 163 -20.71 -2.30 17.61
C ASP A 163 -20.08 -2.99 16.39
N SER A 164 -20.91 -3.51 15.47
CA SER A 164 -20.44 -3.98 14.17
C SER A 164 -20.23 -2.78 13.23
N ASN A 165 -18.98 -2.42 12.94
CA ASN A 165 -18.67 -1.37 11.98
C ASN A 165 -18.68 -1.94 10.55
N THR A 166 -19.84 -1.98 9.92
CA THR A 166 -20.07 -2.48 8.54
C THR A 166 -20.40 -1.36 7.54
N SER A 167 -19.83 -0.16 7.77
CA SER A 167 -20.13 1.07 7.02
C SER A 167 -19.21 1.34 5.82
N GLY A 168 -18.31 0.40 5.48
CA GLY A 168 -17.37 0.54 4.37
C GLY A 168 -18.07 0.65 3.01
N SER A 169 -17.41 1.31 2.06
CA SER A 169 -17.85 1.40 0.67
C SER A 169 -16.65 1.38 -0.27
N THR A 170 -16.90 1.04 -1.53
CA THR A 170 -15.92 1.01 -2.61
C THR A 170 -16.34 2.00 -3.69
N SER A 171 -15.37 2.58 -4.39
CA SER A 171 -15.63 3.39 -5.58
C SER A 171 -16.18 2.54 -6.72
N LYS A 172 -16.71 3.20 -7.75
CA LYS A 172 -17.06 2.55 -9.01
C LYS A 172 -15.80 1.95 -9.65
N VAL A 173 -15.96 0.81 -10.31
CA VAL A 173 -14.93 0.07 -11.02
C VAL A 173 -15.25 0.12 -12.51
N GLU A 174 -14.24 0.42 -13.34
CA GLU A 174 -14.36 0.41 -14.79
C GLU A 174 -14.29 -1.02 -15.34
N SER A 175 -15.40 -1.74 -15.22
CA SER A 175 -15.50 -3.15 -15.61
C SER A 175 -15.72 -3.38 -17.11
N THR A 176 -15.57 -2.35 -17.95
CA THR A 176 -15.85 -2.46 -19.38
C THR A 176 -14.73 -3.19 -20.12
N THR A 177 -15.07 -3.95 -21.17
CA THR A 177 -14.09 -4.67 -21.99
C THR A 177 -14.60 -4.87 -23.42
N ALA A 178 -13.66 -5.03 -24.36
CA ALA A 178 -13.94 -5.35 -25.76
C ALA A 178 -14.03 -6.88 -26.01
N LEU A 179 -13.78 -7.71 -25.00
CA LEU A 179 -13.92 -9.16 -25.10
C LEU A 179 -15.37 -9.57 -25.43
N ALA A 180 -15.51 -10.67 -26.15
CA ALA A 180 -16.81 -11.25 -26.44
C ALA A 180 -17.47 -11.80 -25.17
N ASP A 181 -18.80 -11.79 -25.13
CA ASP A 181 -19.55 -12.43 -24.04
C ASP A 181 -19.21 -13.92 -23.96
N GLY A 182 -18.98 -14.40 -22.73
CA GLY A 182 -18.53 -15.77 -22.50
C GLY A 182 -17.90 -15.97 -21.14
N THR A 183 -17.44 -17.20 -20.90
CA THR A 183 -16.74 -17.58 -19.68
C THR A 183 -15.28 -17.85 -20.01
N TYR A 184 -14.39 -17.26 -19.22
CA TYR A 184 -12.95 -17.32 -19.38
C TYR A 184 -12.31 -17.84 -18.08
N THR A 185 -11.19 -18.55 -18.21
CA THR A 185 -10.32 -18.85 -17.08
C THR A 185 -9.33 -17.70 -16.93
N PRO A 186 -9.17 -17.10 -15.73
CA PRO A 186 -8.11 -16.11 -15.52
C PRO A 186 -6.74 -16.76 -15.73
N ASP A 187 -5.86 -16.07 -16.46
CA ASP A 187 -4.46 -16.48 -16.61
C ASP A 187 -3.68 -16.27 -15.30
N GLY A 188 -4.15 -15.34 -14.47
CA GLY A 188 -3.57 -15.07 -13.17
C GLY A 188 -4.56 -14.42 -12.20
N PHE A 189 -4.38 -14.69 -10.91
CA PHE A 189 -5.10 -14.02 -9.85
C PHE A 189 -4.18 -13.78 -8.66
N LYS A 190 -4.13 -12.54 -8.20
CA LYS A 190 -3.43 -12.15 -6.97
C LYS A 190 -4.30 -11.26 -6.10
N TRP A 191 -3.97 -11.22 -4.82
CA TRP A 191 -4.68 -10.39 -3.87
C TRP A 191 -3.78 -10.02 -2.69
N SER A 192 -4.09 -8.91 -2.03
CA SER A 192 -3.46 -8.49 -0.79
C SER A 192 -4.51 -8.00 0.21
N GLY A 193 -4.11 -7.85 1.47
CA GLY A 193 -4.99 -7.42 2.56
C GLY A 193 -5.44 -8.53 3.51
N GLY A 194 -6.28 -8.16 4.47
CA GLY A 194 -6.70 -9.05 5.56
C GLY A 194 -5.58 -9.57 6.46
N THR A 195 -5.85 -10.67 7.18
CA THR A 195 -4.95 -11.23 8.20
C THR A 195 -4.11 -12.42 7.69
N GLY A 196 -4.15 -12.71 6.39
CA GLY A 196 -3.45 -13.85 5.76
C GLY A 196 -4.03 -15.25 6.05
N LYS A 197 -5.08 -15.36 6.89
CA LYS A 197 -5.69 -16.66 7.26
C LYS A 197 -6.66 -17.22 6.23
N VAL A 198 -7.29 -16.35 5.45
CA VAL A 198 -8.20 -16.76 4.38
C VAL A 198 -7.41 -16.91 3.09
N GLN A 199 -7.76 -17.89 2.27
CA GLN A 199 -7.32 -17.95 0.88
C GLN A 199 -8.46 -17.44 0.00
N ILE A 200 -8.14 -16.51 -0.89
CA ILE A 200 -9.06 -16.02 -1.93
C ILE A 200 -8.54 -16.57 -3.25
N THR A 201 -9.45 -17.10 -4.07
CA THR A 201 -9.14 -17.57 -5.42
C THR A 201 -10.15 -16.98 -6.40
N CYS A 202 -9.73 -16.84 -7.66
CA CYS A 202 -10.62 -16.55 -8.77
C CYS A 202 -10.37 -17.61 -9.84
N ASN A 203 -11.39 -18.40 -10.16
CA ASN A 203 -11.29 -19.51 -11.10
C ASN A 203 -12.07 -19.26 -12.39
N GLU A 204 -12.87 -18.19 -12.43
CA GLU A 204 -13.78 -17.91 -13.53
C GLU A 204 -13.97 -16.40 -13.69
N ILE A 205 -13.87 -15.93 -14.93
CA ILE A 205 -14.28 -14.60 -15.37
C ILE A 205 -15.47 -14.77 -16.31
N THR A 206 -16.55 -14.02 -16.08
CA THR A 206 -17.68 -13.95 -16.99
C THR A 206 -17.71 -12.59 -17.66
N ILE A 207 -17.75 -12.56 -19.00
CA ILE A 207 -18.02 -11.36 -19.78
C ILE A 207 -19.49 -11.38 -20.20
N GLN A 208 -20.22 -10.32 -19.87
CA GLN A 208 -21.63 -10.19 -20.23
C GLN A 208 -21.94 -8.73 -20.58
N ASN A 209 -22.53 -8.50 -21.75
CA ASN A 209 -22.88 -7.16 -22.25
C ASN A 209 -21.68 -6.19 -22.21
N GLY A 210 -20.48 -6.67 -22.56
CA GLY A 210 -19.25 -5.88 -22.54
C GLY A 210 -18.73 -5.51 -21.14
N GLN A 211 -19.22 -6.19 -20.08
CA GLN A 211 -18.74 -6.02 -18.71
C GLN A 211 -18.09 -7.29 -18.18
N ALA A 212 -16.97 -7.15 -17.47
CA ALA A 212 -16.23 -8.25 -16.85
C ALA A 212 -16.61 -8.46 -15.38
N PHE A 213 -16.84 -9.72 -15.02
CA PHE A 213 -17.17 -10.16 -13.66
C PHE A 213 -16.23 -11.28 -13.22
N ALA A 214 -15.67 -11.15 -12.02
CA ALA A 214 -14.83 -12.18 -11.42
C ALA A 214 -15.65 -13.01 -10.41
N THR A 215 -15.52 -14.34 -10.49
CA THR A 215 -16.04 -15.26 -9.49
C THR A 215 -14.96 -15.49 -8.43
N LEU A 216 -15.16 -14.90 -7.26
CA LEU A 216 -14.26 -15.02 -6.11
C LEU A 216 -14.73 -16.14 -5.18
N VAL A 217 -13.81 -17.00 -4.77
CA VAL A 217 -14.04 -18.06 -3.78
C VAL A 217 -13.15 -17.81 -2.56
N PHE A 218 -13.79 -17.58 -1.42
CA PHE A 218 -13.16 -17.48 -0.11
C PHE A 218 -13.11 -18.86 0.54
N SER A 219 -11.95 -19.24 1.08
CA SER A 219 -11.73 -20.52 1.77
C SER A 219 -12.46 -20.66 3.12
N SER A 220 -13.43 -19.77 3.41
CA SER A 220 -14.31 -19.83 4.57
C SER A 220 -15.71 -19.40 4.17
N ASP A 221 -16.71 -20.18 4.57
CA ASP A 221 -18.15 -19.92 4.44
C ASP A 221 -18.71 -18.83 5.37
N HIS A 222 -17.85 -18.23 6.19
CA HIS A 222 -18.17 -17.13 7.10
C HIS A 222 -18.13 -15.75 6.44
N TYR A 223 -17.79 -15.66 5.15
CA TYR A 223 -17.90 -14.42 4.39
C TYR A 223 -19.33 -14.27 3.89
N GLN A 224 -19.98 -13.16 4.22
CA GLN A 224 -21.42 -12.97 3.98
C GLN A 224 -21.71 -12.15 2.73
N TYR A 225 -20.85 -11.17 2.45
CA TYR A 225 -20.92 -10.34 1.25
C TYR A 225 -19.55 -9.76 0.90
N VAL A 226 -19.43 -9.30 -0.33
CA VAL A 226 -18.33 -8.49 -0.85
C VAL A 226 -18.92 -7.17 -1.36
N LYS A 227 -18.34 -6.05 -0.95
CA LYS A 227 -18.61 -4.74 -1.55
C LYS A 227 -17.57 -4.45 -2.61
N ALA A 228 -18.02 -4.10 -3.81
CA ALA A 228 -17.21 -3.77 -4.97
C ALA A 228 -18.02 -2.84 -5.87
N ASN A 229 -17.39 -2.02 -6.71
CA ASN A 229 -18.08 -1.18 -7.69
C ASN A 229 -19.28 -0.38 -7.10
N GLY A 230 -19.13 0.18 -5.90
CA GLY A 230 -20.19 0.91 -5.20
C GLY A 230 -21.38 0.08 -4.67
N ASN A 231 -21.37 -1.24 -4.87
CA ASN A 231 -22.49 -2.14 -4.58
C ASN A 231 -22.12 -3.25 -3.59
N THR A 232 -23.13 -3.94 -3.05
CA THR A 232 -22.96 -5.11 -2.17
C THR A 232 -23.40 -6.38 -2.88
N TYR A 233 -22.52 -7.38 -2.93
CA TYR A 233 -22.72 -8.68 -3.57
C TYR A 233 -22.72 -9.76 -2.48
N TYR A 234 -23.88 -10.40 -2.26
CA TYR A 234 -24.00 -11.45 -1.26
C TYR A 234 -23.33 -12.74 -1.73
N THR A 235 -22.71 -13.44 -0.78
CA THR A 235 -22.03 -14.70 -1.10
C THR A 235 -23.02 -15.86 -1.17
N THR A 236 -22.71 -16.83 -2.03
CA THR A 236 -23.33 -18.15 -2.03
C THR A 236 -22.41 -19.10 -1.26
N LYS A 237 -22.96 -19.82 -0.27
CA LYS A 237 -22.18 -20.71 0.61
C LYS A 237 -22.28 -22.16 0.14
N GLY A 238 -21.16 -22.87 0.15
CA GLY A 238 -21.10 -24.28 -0.21
C GLY A 238 -19.75 -24.91 0.13
N SER A 239 -19.76 -26.17 0.59
CA SER A 239 -18.54 -26.94 0.87
C SER A 239 -17.54 -26.25 1.82
N GLY A 240 -18.02 -25.47 2.80
CA GLY A 240 -17.16 -24.71 3.73
C GLY A 240 -16.52 -23.45 3.12
N THR A 241 -16.93 -23.05 1.92
CA THR A 241 -16.47 -21.86 1.20
C THR A 241 -17.62 -20.86 0.98
N ALA A 242 -17.27 -19.62 0.67
CA ALA A 242 -18.20 -18.58 0.25
C ALA A 242 -17.78 -18.03 -1.12
N THR A 243 -18.72 -17.93 -2.06
CA THR A 243 -18.47 -17.48 -3.43
C THR A 243 -19.21 -16.18 -3.72
N ALA A 244 -18.57 -15.20 -4.34
CA ALA A 244 -19.18 -13.95 -4.78
C ALA A 244 -18.81 -13.65 -6.23
N VAL A 245 -19.77 -13.16 -7.02
CA VAL A 245 -19.52 -12.68 -8.39
C VAL A 245 -19.57 -11.16 -8.36
N ILE A 246 -18.48 -10.50 -8.71
CA ILE A 246 -18.35 -9.04 -8.64
C ILE A 246 -17.83 -8.46 -9.96
N PRO A 247 -18.23 -7.24 -10.35
CA PRO A 247 -17.60 -6.53 -11.46
C PRO A 247 -16.14 -6.22 -11.14
N VAL A 248 -15.27 -6.39 -12.13
CA VAL A 248 -13.83 -6.07 -12.01
C VAL A 248 -13.33 -5.33 -13.24
N ALA A 249 -12.39 -4.42 -13.03
CA ALA A 249 -11.52 -3.91 -14.07
C ALA A 249 -10.43 -4.97 -14.31
N LEU A 250 -10.44 -5.62 -15.47
CA LEU A 250 -9.42 -6.61 -15.83
C LEU A 250 -8.05 -5.95 -15.93
N ASN A 251 -7.01 -6.68 -15.53
CA ASN A 251 -5.61 -6.24 -15.58
C ASN A 251 -5.35 -4.93 -14.79
N GLN A 252 -6.16 -4.69 -13.75
CA GLN A 252 -6.04 -3.56 -12.84
C GLN A 252 -6.28 -3.99 -11.39
N ASN A 253 -5.78 -3.19 -10.45
CA ASN A 253 -6.06 -3.37 -9.03
C ASN A 253 -7.52 -3.01 -8.74
N ASN A 254 -8.25 -3.92 -8.11
CA ASN A 254 -9.65 -3.75 -7.71
C ASN A 254 -9.74 -3.77 -6.18
N ARG A 255 -10.24 -2.68 -5.60
CA ARG A 255 -10.48 -2.58 -4.16
C ARG A 255 -11.83 -3.23 -3.81
N ILE A 256 -11.81 -4.17 -2.87
CA ILE A 256 -13.02 -4.85 -2.37
C ILE A 256 -13.07 -4.81 -0.84
N ILE A 257 -14.28 -4.89 -0.28
CA ILE A 257 -14.48 -5.03 1.16
C ILE A 257 -15.33 -6.27 1.42
N ALA A 258 -14.77 -7.29 2.06
CA ALA A 258 -15.50 -8.52 2.37
C ALA A 258 -15.84 -8.58 3.86
N MET A 259 -17.08 -8.90 4.19
CA MET A 259 -17.51 -9.01 5.59
C MET A 259 -17.51 -10.44 6.07
N THR A 260 -16.88 -10.69 7.23
CA THR A 260 -16.89 -11.99 7.92
C THR A 260 -17.47 -11.91 9.32
N ASP A 261 -18.19 -12.97 9.72
CA ASP A 261 -18.75 -13.14 11.07
C ASP A 261 -17.96 -14.12 11.96
N LYS A 262 -16.87 -14.71 11.44
CA LYS A 262 -16.08 -15.76 12.13
C LYS A 262 -15.43 -15.29 13.45
N MET A 263 -15.29 -13.99 13.65
CA MET A 263 -14.56 -13.38 14.77
C MET A 263 -15.48 -12.94 15.93
N SER A 264 -16.64 -13.60 16.10
CA SER A 264 -17.67 -13.30 17.11
C SER A 264 -18.42 -11.97 16.92
N VAL A 265 -17.88 -11.06 16.11
CA VAL A 265 -18.50 -9.80 15.66
C VAL A 265 -18.27 -9.68 14.15
N ALA A 266 -19.23 -9.10 13.44
CA ALA A 266 -19.09 -8.84 12.01
C ALA A 266 -17.98 -7.80 11.76
N HIS A 267 -17.01 -8.16 10.93
CA HIS A 267 -15.91 -7.30 10.51
C HIS A 267 -15.85 -7.22 8.99
N GLU A 268 -15.81 -6.00 8.50
CA GLU A 268 -15.40 -5.70 7.13
C GLU A 268 -13.88 -5.68 7.02
N ILE A 269 -13.36 -6.48 6.10
CA ILE A 269 -11.94 -6.58 5.80
C ILE A 269 -11.73 -6.07 4.38
N GLU A 270 -10.82 -5.12 4.25
CA GLU A 270 -10.41 -4.58 2.95
C GLU A 270 -9.40 -5.52 2.29
N TYR A 271 -9.61 -5.77 1.01
CA TYR A 271 -8.69 -6.48 0.13
C TYR A 271 -8.50 -5.69 -1.16
N HIS A 272 -7.35 -5.90 -1.78
CA HIS A 272 -7.11 -5.51 -3.16
C HIS A 272 -6.91 -6.79 -3.95
N ILE A 273 -7.51 -6.88 -5.14
CA ILE A 273 -7.38 -8.04 -6.04
C ILE A 273 -6.89 -7.60 -7.42
N TYR A 274 -6.13 -8.46 -8.08
CA TYR A 274 -5.70 -8.30 -9.46
C TYR A 274 -6.13 -9.53 -10.24
N VAL A 275 -7.01 -9.33 -11.22
CA VAL A 275 -7.54 -10.40 -12.08
C VAL A 275 -6.88 -10.24 -13.44
N TYR A 276 -5.95 -11.13 -13.75
CA TYR A 276 -5.20 -11.11 -15.00
C TYR A 276 -5.87 -11.99 -16.05
N LEU A 277 -6.14 -11.39 -17.21
CA LEU A 277 -6.61 -12.07 -18.40
C LEU A 277 -5.84 -11.49 -19.60
N ALA A 278 -4.93 -12.31 -20.12
CA ALA A 278 -4.07 -12.06 -21.27
C ALA A 278 -4.87 -11.56 -22.49
N ALA A 279 -5.99 -12.22 -22.78
CA ALA A 279 -6.87 -11.86 -23.89
C ALA A 279 -7.41 -10.42 -23.82
N ALA A 280 -7.49 -9.81 -22.63
CA ALA A 280 -7.97 -8.44 -22.48
C ALA A 280 -6.94 -7.38 -22.90
N ASN A 281 -5.67 -7.74 -23.10
CA ASN A 281 -4.59 -6.84 -23.51
C ASN A 281 -4.37 -6.75 -25.03
N GLY A 282 -5.10 -7.53 -25.84
CA GLY A 282 -4.87 -7.62 -27.29
C GLY A 282 -4.17 -8.94 -27.70
N SER A 283 -4.15 -9.23 -29.00
CA SER A 283 -4.07 -10.57 -29.58
C SER A 283 -2.72 -11.31 -29.55
N ASP A 284 -1.73 -10.89 -28.76
CA ASP A 284 -0.39 -11.51 -28.72
C ASP A 284 0.07 -11.92 -27.30
N ALA A 285 -0.86 -12.34 -26.45
CA ALA A 285 -0.50 -12.82 -25.11
C ALA A 285 -0.45 -14.36 -25.09
N ASN A 286 0.76 -14.89 -24.91
CA ASN A 286 1.11 -16.30 -24.92
C ASN A 286 0.41 -17.08 -23.78
N GLU A 287 0.14 -18.38 -23.98
CA GLU A 287 -0.37 -19.32 -22.96
C GLU A 287 0.66 -19.65 -21.85
N SER A 288 1.55 -18.73 -21.50
CA SER A 288 2.59 -18.95 -20.50
C SER A 288 2.14 -18.53 -19.10
N LYS A 289 2.60 -19.29 -18.11
CA LYS A 289 2.20 -19.15 -16.71
C LYS A 289 3.04 -18.06 -16.05
N ALA A 290 2.50 -16.84 -15.99
CA ALA A 290 3.17 -15.70 -15.37
C ALA A 290 3.63 -15.98 -13.92
N ILE A 291 4.86 -15.56 -13.59
CA ILE A 291 5.36 -15.33 -12.24
C ILE A 291 4.37 -14.39 -11.54
N GLY A 292 3.85 -14.87 -10.41
CA GLY A 292 2.58 -14.44 -9.84
C GLY A 292 1.60 -15.61 -9.62
N SER A 293 1.84 -16.78 -10.24
CA SER A 293 1.01 -17.98 -10.03
C SER A 293 1.44 -18.89 -8.86
N GLY A 294 2.46 -18.49 -8.08
CA GLY A 294 2.93 -19.20 -6.88
C GLY A 294 4.12 -20.14 -7.11
N ASN A 295 5.06 -20.08 -6.15
CA ASN A 295 6.36 -20.75 -6.00
C ASN A 295 7.56 -20.01 -6.61
N ASN A 296 8.37 -19.43 -5.73
CA ASN A 296 9.65 -18.80 -6.04
C ASN A 296 10.84 -19.70 -5.62
N ASP A 297 10.73 -21.01 -5.90
CA ASP A 297 11.71 -22.03 -5.51
C ASP A 297 12.85 -22.19 -6.55
N SER A 298 13.12 -21.13 -7.32
CA SER A 298 14.16 -21.22 -8.35
C SER A 298 15.51 -21.51 -7.70
N LYS A 299 16.19 -22.51 -8.24
CA LYS A 299 17.51 -22.96 -7.76
C LYS A 299 18.65 -22.21 -8.44
N THR A 300 18.37 -21.55 -9.56
CA THR A 300 19.35 -20.87 -10.43
C THR A 300 18.73 -19.59 -10.98
N LEU A 301 19.56 -18.62 -11.34
CA LEU A 301 19.11 -17.42 -12.05
C LEU A 301 18.35 -17.83 -13.31
N ASP A 302 17.29 -17.10 -13.66
CA ASP A 302 16.47 -17.45 -14.82
C ASP A 302 17.25 -17.26 -16.13
N GLU A 303 17.08 -18.15 -17.10
CA GLU A 303 17.77 -18.03 -18.39
C GLU A 303 17.16 -16.93 -19.26
N GLU A 304 15.84 -16.79 -19.21
CA GLU A 304 15.04 -15.76 -19.88
C GLU A 304 14.30 -14.91 -18.84
N ALA A 305 13.84 -13.74 -19.26
CA ALA A 305 13.10 -12.85 -18.38
C ALA A 305 11.81 -13.51 -17.88
N PRO A 306 11.57 -13.51 -16.55
CA PRO A 306 10.29 -13.89 -15.97
C PRO A 306 9.10 -13.18 -16.61
N GLU A 307 8.07 -13.91 -17.00
CA GLU A 307 6.78 -13.28 -17.26
C GLU A 307 6.20 -12.83 -15.91
N ILE A 308 5.97 -11.54 -15.66
CA ILE A 308 5.39 -11.08 -14.40
C ILE A 308 3.96 -10.63 -14.67
N MET A 309 3.01 -11.12 -13.87
CA MET A 309 1.60 -10.77 -14.01
C MET A 309 1.41 -9.26 -14.08
N GLY A 310 0.80 -8.78 -15.17
CA GLY A 310 0.48 -7.37 -15.37
C GLY A 310 1.66 -6.46 -15.68
N LEU A 311 2.85 -7.02 -15.98
CA LEU A 311 4.03 -6.27 -16.39
C LEU A 311 4.55 -6.80 -17.72
N GLU A 312 4.82 -5.89 -18.65
CA GLU A 312 5.42 -6.21 -19.94
C GLU A 312 6.94 -6.12 -19.87
N TYR A 313 7.64 -7.19 -20.28
CA TYR A 313 9.09 -7.22 -20.37
C TYR A 313 9.60 -6.29 -21.47
N GLN A 314 10.70 -5.58 -21.22
CA GLN A 314 11.34 -4.66 -22.16
C GLN A 314 12.74 -5.12 -22.57
N SER A 315 13.64 -5.36 -21.62
CA SER A 315 15.03 -5.70 -21.92
C SER A 315 15.77 -6.34 -20.74
N GLU A 316 16.96 -6.88 -20.96
CA GLU A 316 17.86 -7.41 -19.94
C GLU A 316 19.17 -6.61 -19.94
N THR A 317 19.65 -6.19 -18.77
CA THR A 317 21.00 -5.62 -18.65
C THR A 317 22.02 -6.74 -18.80
N LYS A 318 22.72 -6.77 -19.94
CA LYS A 318 23.76 -7.77 -20.21
C LYS A 318 24.94 -7.63 -19.25
N VAL A 319 25.39 -8.76 -18.71
CA VAL A 319 26.63 -8.90 -17.94
C VAL A 319 27.58 -9.86 -18.66
N GLU A 320 28.87 -9.57 -18.64
CA GLU A 320 29.89 -10.36 -19.35
C GLU A 320 30.62 -11.35 -18.44
N HIS A 321 30.65 -11.06 -17.13
CA HIS A 321 31.49 -11.73 -16.16
C HIS A 321 30.76 -12.11 -14.87
N ALA A 322 29.78 -11.31 -14.44
CA ALA A 322 29.01 -11.56 -13.23
C ALA A 322 28.15 -12.83 -13.36
N GLU A 323 28.20 -13.67 -12.33
CA GLU A 323 27.41 -14.89 -12.23
C GLU A 323 26.41 -14.85 -11.05
N CYS A 324 26.47 -13.83 -10.19
CA CYS A 324 25.65 -13.76 -8.99
C CYS A 324 24.33 -12.99 -9.15
N PHE A 325 24.07 -12.35 -10.29
CA PHE A 325 22.83 -11.60 -10.48
C PHE A 325 22.35 -11.53 -11.94
N LYS A 326 21.07 -11.21 -12.11
CA LYS A 326 20.46 -10.79 -13.38
C LYS A 326 19.54 -9.59 -13.18
N ILE A 327 19.40 -8.76 -14.21
CA ILE A 327 18.57 -7.55 -14.19
C ILE A 327 17.68 -7.54 -15.42
N TYR A 328 16.38 -7.55 -15.20
CA TYR A 328 15.35 -7.48 -16.23
C TYR A 328 14.54 -6.21 -16.07
N HIS A 329 14.34 -5.48 -17.17
CA HIS A 329 13.55 -4.26 -17.24
C HIS A 329 12.17 -4.55 -17.78
N TYR A 330 11.17 -3.96 -17.16
CA TYR A 330 9.76 -4.02 -17.52
C TYR A 330 9.23 -2.61 -17.77
N GLU A 331 8.00 -2.53 -18.29
CA GLU A 331 7.31 -1.26 -18.47
C GLU A 331 7.27 -0.40 -17.20
N LYS A 332 7.05 0.90 -17.38
CA LYS A 332 6.95 1.90 -16.30
C LYS A 332 8.23 2.04 -15.47
N GLY A 333 9.37 1.60 -16.00
CA GLY A 333 10.68 1.69 -15.32
C GLY A 333 10.85 0.68 -14.18
N ILE A 334 10.01 -0.36 -14.14
CA ILE A 334 10.11 -1.41 -13.14
C ILE A 334 11.25 -2.36 -13.49
N VAL A 335 12.03 -2.76 -12.48
CA VAL A 335 13.17 -3.67 -12.67
C VAL A 335 13.02 -4.89 -11.77
N LEU A 336 13.19 -6.08 -12.33
CA LEU A 336 13.41 -7.30 -11.56
C LEU A 336 14.92 -7.54 -11.44
N LEU A 337 15.43 -7.47 -10.22
CA LEU A 337 16.79 -7.89 -9.87
C LEU A 337 16.72 -9.29 -9.23
N GLU A 338 17.39 -10.25 -9.85
CA GLU A 338 17.60 -11.58 -9.26
C GLU A 338 19.01 -11.66 -8.71
N VAL A 339 19.17 -12.18 -7.50
CA VAL A 339 20.48 -12.37 -6.87
C VAL A 339 20.62 -13.79 -6.35
N ASP A 340 21.67 -14.48 -6.79
CA ASP A 340 22.04 -15.82 -6.34
C ASP A 340 22.78 -15.74 -5.00
N MET A 341 22.07 -16.13 -3.94
CA MET A 341 22.59 -16.15 -2.58
C MET A 341 23.41 -17.39 -2.25
N THR A 342 23.59 -18.32 -3.19
CA THR A 342 24.26 -19.61 -2.94
C THR A 342 25.73 -19.58 -3.31
N LYS A 343 26.11 -18.87 -4.38
CA LYS A 343 27.47 -18.86 -4.94
C LYS A 343 28.54 -18.61 -3.87
N ASN A 344 29.51 -19.52 -3.78
CA ASN A 344 30.61 -19.50 -2.81
C ASN A 344 30.19 -19.46 -1.34
N THR A 345 28.97 -19.89 -1.01
CA THR A 345 28.45 -19.98 0.36
C THR A 345 28.21 -21.44 0.77
N ALA A 346 27.95 -21.70 2.04
CA ALA A 346 27.53 -23.02 2.51
C ALA A 346 26.14 -23.44 1.99
N ARG A 347 25.35 -22.49 1.47
CA ARG A 347 24.00 -22.71 0.94
C ARG A 347 23.98 -23.52 -0.37
N GLU A 348 25.10 -23.56 -1.10
CA GLU A 348 25.25 -24.41 -2.31
C GLU A 348 25.01 -25.90 -2.04
N SER A 349 25.38 -26.37 -0.84
CA SER A 349 25.32 -27.78 -0.44
C SER A 349 24.20 -28.06 0.57
N GLU A 350 23.40 -27.06 0.93
CA GLU A 350 22.33 -27.18 1.91
C GLU A 350 21.21 -28.05 1.34
N LYS A 351 20.85 -29.12 2.07
CA LYS A 351 19.73 -29.96 1.68
C LYS A 351 18.44 -29.24 1.97
N GLU A 352 17.48 -29.37 1.06
CA GLU A 352 16.14 -28.76 1.19
C GLU A 352 15.44 -29.16 2.50
N GLU A 353 15.67 -30.38 2.98
CA GLU A 353 15.12 -30.93 4.23
C GLU A 353 15.65 -30.24 5.49
N ASP A 354 16.82 -29.60 5.42
CA ASP A 354 17.47 -28.93 6.55
C ASP A 354 17.08 -27.44 6.64
N LYS A 355 16.43 -26.88 5.60
CA LYS A 355 15.99 -25.48 5.58
C LYS A 355 14.83 -25.25 6.53
N LYS A 356 15.11 -24.64 7.67
CA LYS A 356 14.07 -24.08 8.53
C LYS A 356 13.45 -22.85 7.84
N THR A 357 12.28 -23.04 7.27
CA THR A 357 11.52 -21.99 6.60
C THR A 357 10.82 -21.11 7.66
N SER A 358 10.94 -19.78 7.56
CA SER A 358 10.23 -18.86 8.46
C SER A 358 8.71 -19.00 8.30
N GLU A 359 7.89 -18.47 9.22
CA GLU A 359 6.44 -18.35 9.00
C GLU A 359 6.07 -17.04 8.31
N ASP A 360 6.93 -16.02 8.43
CA ASP A 360 6.77 -14.70 7.81
C ASP A 360 7.01 -14.79 6.30
N ALA A 361 6.07 -14.27 5.50
CA ALA A 361 6.11 -14.40 4.05
C ALA A 361 7.33 -13.73 3.42
N THR A 362 7.67 -12.52 3.87
CA THR A 362 8.83 -11.77 3.35
C THR A 362 10.14 -12.41 3.80
N ALA A 363 10.24 -12.87 5.04
CA ALA A 363 11.42 -13.57 5.52
C ALA A 363 11.69 -14.86 4.72
N LYS A 364 10.65 -15.61 4.33
CA LYS A 364 10.78 -16.77 3.43
C LYS A 364 11.41 -16.41 2.09
N LEU A 365 11.05 -15.26 1.51
CA LEU A 365 11.62 -14.82 0.23
C LEU A 365 13.14 -14.65 0.30
N TYR A 366 13.66 -14.11 1.41
CA TYR A 366 15.11 -14.02 1.62
C TYR A 366 15.82 -15.37 1.81
N GLN A 367 15.09 -16.41 2.23
CA GLN A 367 15.62 -17.76 2.44
C GLN A 367 15.70 -18.58 1.14
N ALA A 368 15.17 -18.05 0.04
CA ALA A 368 15.32 -18.63 -1.30
C ALA A 368 16.79 -18.62 -1.76
N ASN A 369 17.15 -19.55 -2.63
CA ASN A 369 18.48 -19.59 -3.25
C ASN A 369 18.69 -18.38 -4.15
N ILE A 370 17.67 -18.09 -4.97
CA ILE A 370 17.59 -16.88 -5.78
C ILE A 370 16.59 -15.95 -5.13
N VAL A 371 17.05 -14.79 -4.68
CA VAL A 371 16.18 -13.75 -4.13
C VAL A 371 15.80 -12.81 -5.27
N LYS A 372 14.50 -12.59 -5.43
CA LYS A 372 13.94 -11.71 -6.46
C LYS A 372 13.49 -10.40 -5.83
N TYR A 373 14.01 -9.29 -6.34
CA TYR A 373 13.69 -7.94 -5.93
C TYR A 373 12.97 -7.21 -7.06
N LEU A 374 11.77 -6.71 -6.80
CA LEU A 374 11.07 -5.83 -7.73
C LEU A 374 11.34 -4.39 -7.32
N LEU A 375 12.15 -3.70 -8.12
CA LEU A 375 12.45 -2.29 -7.96
C LEU A 375 11.34 -1.50 -8.66
N VAL A 376 10.60 -0.72 -7.88
CA VAL A 376 9.40 -0.01 -8.32
C VAL A 376 9.67 1.49 -8.24
N PRO A 377 9.66 2.23 -9.35
CA PRO A 377 9.80 3.68 -9.30
C PRO A 377 8.69 4.34 -8.47
N GLU A 378 9.01 5.47 -7.84
CA GLU A 378 8.01 6.25 -7.13
C GLU A 378 6.78 6.54 -8.01
N ASN A 379 5.59 6.46 -7.42
CA ASN A 379 4.30 6.72 -8.07
C ASN A 379 3.91 5.72 -9.17
N VAL A 380 4.57 4.58 -9.28
CA VAL A 380 4.16 3.48 -10.18
C VAL A 380 3.24 2.51 -9.45
N ASN A 381 2.03 2.32 -9.98
CA ASN A 381 1.11 1.30 -9.49
C ASN A 381 1.49 -0.06 -10.08
N ILE A 382 1.79 -1.01 -9.20
CA ILE A 382 2.02 -2.41 -9.57
C ILE A 382 0.81 -3.30 -9.26
N PRO A 383 0.65 -4.42 -9.95
CA PRO A 383 -0.33 -5.46 -9.59
C PRO A 383 -0.18 -5.88 -8.12
N VAL A 384 -1.29 -5.93 -7.38
CA VAL A 384 -1.28 -6.35 -5.98
C VAL A 384 -0.87 -7.81 -5.83
N GLY A 385 -0.26 -8.16 -4.69
CA GLY A 385 0.10 -9.54 -4.36
C GLY A 385 1.42 -10.01 -4.98
N LEU A 386 2.13 -9.17 -5.74
CA LEU A 386 3.50 -9.46 -6.18
C LEU A 386 4.47 -9.58 -4.99
N ASP A 387 4.20 -8.88 -3.89
CA ASP A 387 4.92 -8.96 -2.60
C ASP A 387 4.90 -10.35 -1.95
N GLN A 388 4.03 -11.25 -2.44
CA GLN A 388 4.02 -12.66 -2.00
C GLN A 388 5.10 -13.50 -2.66
N ASP A 389 5.57 -13.09 -3.84
CA ASP A 389 6.57 -13.81 -4.61
C ASP A 389 7.92 -13.08 -4.59
N MET A 390 7.94 -11.75 -4.53
CA MET A 390 9.18 -10.97 -4.64
C MET A 390 9.26 -9.84 -3.61
N ILE A 391 10.47 -9.39 -3.34
CA ILE A 391 10.74 -8.35 -2.36
C ILE A 391 10.59 -7.01 -3.05
N LEU A 392 9.61 -6.21 -2.63
CA LEU A 392 9.38 -4.88 -3.19
C LEU A 392 10.38 -3.87 -2.63
N ILE A 393 11.00 -3.10 -3.51
CA ILE A 393 11.89 -1.98 -3.16
C ILE A 393 11.42 -0.76 -3.96
N ASN A 394 11.09 0.32 -3.27
CA ASN A 394 10.82 1.58 -3.96
C ASN A 394 12.14 2.22 -4.37
N ILE A 395 12.24 2.68 -5.62
CA ILE A 395 13.42 3.35 -6.16
C ILE A 395 13.09 4.79 -6.61
N PRO A 396 14.06 5.72 -6.50
CA PRO A 396 15.38 5.53 -5.88
C PRO A 396 15.28 5.41 -4.36
N ALA A 397 16.10 4.55 -3.76
CA ALA A 397 16.24 4.56 -2.30
C ALA A 397 17.02 5.80 -1.87
N ASP A 398 16.46 6.62 -0.97
CA ASP A 398 17.03 7.91 -0.59
C ASP A 398 17.62 7.92 0.83
N ARG A 399 17.46 6.82 1.58
CA ARG A 399 17.93 6.69 2.97
C ARG A 399 18.53 5.32 3.26
N ALA A 400 19.62 4.98 2.58
CA ALA A 400 20.31 3.71 2.71
C ALA A 400 21.02 3.51 4.06
N TYR A 401 20.95 2.29 4.60
CA TYR A 401 21.89 1.76 5.58
C TYR A 401 22.97 0.93 4.88
N VAL A 402 24.22 1.37 4.98
CA VAL A 402 25.37 0.73 4.33
C VAL A 402 26.19 -0.04 5.36
N ALA A 403 26.09 -1.37 5.36
CA ALA A 403 26.61 -2.18 6.46
C ALA A 403 28.13 -2.46 6.40
N SER A 404 28.80 -2.20 5.26
CA SER A 404 30.25 -2.44 5.09
C SER A 404 30.97 -1.29 4.38
N GLU A 405 32.28 -1.19 4.61
CA GLU A 405 33.12 -0.14 4.03
C GLU A 405 33.34 -0.33 2.53
N GLU A 406 33.34 -1.57 2.05
CA GLU A 406 33.47 -1.91 0.62
C GLU A 406 32.26 -1.42 -0.19
N ILE A 407 31.06 -1.59 0.35
CA ILE A 407 29.83 -1.05 -0.22
C ILE A 407 29.90 0.48 -0.23
N LEU A 408 30.35 1.09 0.87
CA LEU A 408 30.45 2.54 0.99
C LEU A 408 31.44 3.14 -0.03
N LYS A 409 32.55 2.47 -0.30
CA LYS A 409 33.50 2.84 -1.37
C LYS A 409 32.88 2.74 -2.76
N THR A 410 32.05 1.73 -2.99
CA THR A 410 31.32 1.59 -4.26
C THR A 410 30.34 2.73 -4.44
N MET A 411 29.62 3.12 -3.38
CA MET A 411 28.73 4.28 -3.41
C MET A 411 29.48 5.60 -3.57
N GLU A 412 30.67 5.77 -2.98
CA GLU A 412 31.55 6.94 -3.21
C GLU A 412 31.96 7.05 -4.69
N GLN A 413 32.34 5.93 -5.32
CA GLN A 413 32.71 5.91 -6.75
C GLN A 413 31.57 6.31 -7.69
N LEU A 414 30.33 6.16 -7.25
CA LEU A 414 29.12 6.45 -8.01
C LEU A 414 28.46 7.77 -7.61
N ASP A 415 29.09 8.55 -6.73
CA ASP A 415 28.54 9.82 -6.20
C ASP A 415 27.19 9.64 -5.50
N LEU A 416 27.02 8.54 -4.76
CA LEU A 416 25.77 8.15 -4.08
C LEU A 416 25.79 8.40 -2.55
N LEU A 417 26.81 9.09 -2.03
CA LEU A 417 26.97 9.29 -0.58
C LEU A 417 25.86 10.15 0.05
N ASP A 418 25.16 10.95 -0.75
CA ASP A 418 23.99 11.73 -0.34
C ASP A 418 22.78 10.88 0.06
N LEU A 419 22.71 9.64 -0.42
CA LEU A 419 21.62 8.72 -0.14
C LEU A 419 21.87 7.90 1.14
N VAL A 420 23.03 8.05 1.79
CA VAL A 420 23.40 7.27 2.97
C VAL A 420 22.86 7.93 4.24
N ALA A 421 21.99 7.24 4.97
CA ALA A 421 21.45 7.70 6.26
C ALA A 421 22.13 7.04 7.47
N ALA A 422 22.66 5.83 7.29
CA ALA A 422 23.33 5.10 8.36
C ALA A 422 24.45 4.21 7.82
N VAL A 423 25.48 3.95 8.63
CA VAL A 423 26.58 3.06 8.24
C VAL A 423 26.99 2.03 9.30
N GLY A 424 27.64 0.98 8.81
CA GLY A 424 28.20 -0.16 9.54
C GLY A 424 29.40 0.17 10.42
N SER A 425 30.15 1.21 10.07
CA SER A 425 31.40 1.61 10.74
C SER A 425 31.18 2.78 11.68
N LYS A 426 31.85 2.79 12.84
CA LYS A 426 31.87 3.99 13.70
C LYS A 426 32.70 5.07 13.00
N LYS A 427 32.44 6.35 13.31
CA LYS A 427 33.19 7.50 12.75
C LYS A 427 34.71 7.30 12.74
N LYS A 428 35.29 6.80 13.83
CA LYS A 428 36.74 6.58 13.96
C LYS A 428 37.31 5.46 13.08
N ASP A 429 36.45 4.58 12.60
CA ASP A 429 36.78 3.39 11.82
C ASP A 429 36.30 3.54 10.34
N CYS A 430 35.58 4.63 10.02
CA CYS A 430 35.11 4.94 8.66
C CYS A 430 36.23 5.62 7.87
N THR A 431 36.55 5.07 6.70
CA THR A 431 37.65 5.56 5.84
C THR A 431 37.18 6.59 4.82
N ILE A 432 35.88 6.62 4.52
CA ILE A 432 35.25 7.64 3.69
C ILE A 432 35.09 8.94 4.49
N SER A 433 36.00 9.88 4.26
CA SER A 433 36.11 11.12 5.04
C SER A 433 34.83 11.95 5.05
N GLU A 434 34.14 12.04 3.91
CA GLU A 434 32.88 12.75 3.77
C GLU A 434 31.78 12.18 4.69
N ILE A 435 31.64 10.86 4.73
CA ILE A 435 30.70 10.17 5.62
C ILE A 435 31.11 10.35 7.09
N ALA A 436 32.41 10.22 7.40
CA ALA A 436 32.92 10.45 8.75
C ALA A 436 32.63 11.88 9.25
N ASP A 437 32.68 12.87 8.37
CA ASP A 437 32.33 14.26 8.68
C ASP A 437 30.84 14.44 8.91
N ARG A 438 29.98 13.86 8.06
CA ARG A 438 28.51 13.84 8.19
C ARG A 438 27.99 13.11 9.43
N MET A 439 28.81 12.28 10.08
CA MET A 439 28.52 11.69 11.41
C MET A 439 28.71 12.67 12.58
N SER A 440 29.29 13.83 12.33
CA SER A 440 29.41 14.89 13.35
C SER A 440 28.09 15.62 13.49
N LYS A 441 27.77 16.09 14.71
CA LYS A 441 26.65 17.03 14.87
C LYS A 441 26.98 18.32 14.10
N GLY A 442 26.01 18.82 13.32
CA GLY A 442 26.14 20.09 12.62
C GLY A 442 26.44 21.26 13.57
N LYS A 443 27.02 22.34 13.04
CA LYS A 443 27.34 23.57 13.81
C LYS A 443 26.09 24.25 14.40
N ASP A 444 24.92 23.90 13.90
CA ASP A 444 23.58 24.35 14.28
C ASP A 444 22.92 23.50 15.39
N GLY A 445 23.60 22.45 15.89
CA GLY A 445 23.11 21.58 16.96
C GLY A 445 22.07 20.55 16.50
N LYS A 446 21.81 20.42 15.19
CA LYS A 446 20.95 19.37 14.64
C LYS A 446 21.58 17.98 14.77
N SER A 447 20.74 16.94 14.69
CA SER A 447 21.18 15.54 14.61
C SER A 447 22.12 15.35 13.42
N ALA A 448 23.13 14.48 13.57
CA ALA A 448 24.02 14.11 12.49
C ALA A 448 23.22 13.60 11.28
N GLU A 449 23.67 13.96 10.07
CA GLU A 449 23.04 13.57 8.81
C GLU A 449 23.19 12.06 8.57
N VAL A 450 24.38 11.53 8.89
CA VAL A 450 24.67 10.08 8.89
C VAL A 450 24.85 9.60 10.32
N VAL A 451 24.35 8.41 10.64
CA VAL A 451 24.55 7.80 11.97
C VAL A 451 25.22 6.44 11.92
N TYR A 452 25.84 6.05 13.03
CA TYR A 452 26.28 4.68 13.24
C TYR A 452 25.07 3.76 13.43
N GLY A 453 24.75 3.00 12.38
CA GLY A 453 23.64 2.05 12.30
C GLY A 453 23.92 0.69 12.95
N GLY A 454 25.12 0.49 13.52
CA GLY A 454 25.58 -0.84 13.95
C GLY A 454 26.29 -1.57 12.81
N SER A 455 27.24 -2.43 13.13
CA SER A 455 27.95 -3.26 12.15
C SER A 455 27.03 -4.31 11.52
N TYR A 456 27.45 -4.92 10.42
CA TYR A 456 26.64 -5.92 9.71
C TYR A 456 26.27 -7.14 10.57
N ASP A 457 27.07 -7.47 11.59
CA ASP A 457 26.81 -8.55 12.54
C ASP A 457 25.90 -8.14 13.71
N ALA A 458 25.76 -6.84 13.95
CA ALA A 458 24.91 -6.30 15.02
C ALA A 458 24.18 -5.00 14.59
N PRO A 459 23.25 -5.07 13.62
CA PRO A 459 22.47 -3.90 13.22
C PRO A 459 21.67 -3.32 14.38
N LYS A 460 21.65 -1.99 14.50
CA LYS A 460 20.87 -1.27 15.50
C LYS A 460 19.49 -0.91 14.93
N TYR A 461 18.61 -1.89 14.85
CA TYR A 461 17.25 -1.77 14.31
C TYR A 461 16.50 -0.49 14.72
N LYS A 462 16.47 -0.16 16.02
CA LYS A 462 15.83 1.07 16.53
C LYS A 462 16.42 2.36 15.93
N THR A 463 17.72 2.35 15.64
CA THR A 463 18.40 3.47 15.00
C THR A 463 18.01 3.57 13.54
N LEU A 464 17.99 2.44 12.82
CA LEU A 464 17.60 2.39 11.39
C LEU A 464 16.16 2.92 11.19
N VAL A 465 15.21 2.46 12.01
CA VAL A 465 13.82 2.95 11.99
C VAL A 465 13.74 4.45 12.31
N LYS A 466 14.46 4.93 13.33
CA LYS A 466 14.49 6.36 13.68
C LYS A 466 15.04 7.22 12.56
N GLN A 467 15.99 6.70 11.81
CA GLN A 467 16.54 7.36 10.63
C GLN A 467 15.71 7.17 9.39
N LYS A 468 14.54 6.51 9.47
CA LYS A 468 13.68 6.22 8.31
C LYS A 468 14.48 5.58 7.18
N VAL A 469 15.34 4.61 7.53
CA VAL A 469 16.06 3.83 6.52
C VAL A 469 15.03 3.08 5.68
N ASP A 470 15.13 3.23 4.37
CA ASP A 470 14.23 2.65 3.37
C ASP A 470 14.86 1.47 2.60
N LEU A 471 16.18 1.37 2.61
CA LEU A 471 16.94 0.25 2.05
C LEU A 471 18.18 -0.06 2.91
N ALA A 472 18.42 -1.33 3.19
CA ALA A 472 19.67 -1.79 3.80
C ALA A 472 20.53 -2.57 2.77
N ILE A 473 21.84 -2.35 2.78
CA ILE A 473 22.77 -3.08 1.91
C ILE A 473 23.81 -3.78 2.79
N PHE A 474 23.80 -5.11 2.74
CA PHE A 474 24.68 -5.98 3.51
C PHE A 474 25.74 -6.62 2.64
N PRO A 475 26.96 -6.86 3.15
CA PRO A 475 27.95 -7.64 2.42
C PRO A 475 27.59 -9.13 2.43
N ALA A 476 28.09 -9.89 1.46
CA ALA A 476 27.97 -11.36 1.38
C ALA A 476 28.35 -12.10 2.69
N SER A 477 29.18 -11.49 3.55
CA SER A 477 29.59 -12.00 4.85
C SER A 477 28.43 -12.25 5.84
N ILE A 478 27.22 -11.75 5.56
CA ILE A 478 26.03 -12.11 6.35
C ILE A 478 25.49 -13.50 6.00
N LEU A 479 25.81 -14.02 4.82
CA LEU A 479 25.41 -15.35 4.36
C LEU A 479 26.27 -16.43 5.03
N PRO A 480 25.73 -17.63 5.28
CA PRO A 480 26.48 -18.76 5.82
C PRO A 480 27.67 -19.14 4.92
N GLN A 481 28.89 -19.00 5.42
CA GLN A 481 30.11 -19.30 4.67
C GLN A 481 30.52 -20.77 4.85
N LYS A 482 31.16 -21.37 3.84
CA LYS A 482 31.75 -22.72 3.95
C LYS A 482 32.78 -22.71 5.08
N GLU A 483 32.82 -23.78 5.89
CA GLU A 483 33.77 -23.87 6.99
C GLU A 483 35.21 -23.71 6.48
N SER A 484 35.95 -22.76 7.04
CA SER A 484 37.40 -22.71 6.89
C SER A 484 38.03 -23.55 8.00
N ASP A 485 39.01 -24.39 7.67
CA ASP A 485 39.75 -25.25 8.62
C ASP A 485 40.52 -24.49 9.74
N THR A 486 40.38 -23.17 9.84
CA THR A 486 41.26 -22.29 10.63
C THR A 486 40.49 -21.27 11.48
N ASN A 487 39.78 -21.72 12.52
CA ASN A 487 39.73 -21.13 13.87
C ASN A 487 38.50 -21.59 14.67
N LYS A 488 38.67 -21.74 15.99
CA LYS A 488 37.62 -22.14 16.93
C LYS A 488 36.69 -21.00 17.39
N ASP A 489 37.01 -19.76 17.02
CA ASP A 489 36.31 -18.53 17.47
C ASP A 489 35.33 -17.97 16.41
N THR A 490 35.17 -18.66 15.27
CA THR A 490 34.21 -18.29 14.22
C THR A 490 32.92 -19.09 14.35
N LEU A 491 31.78 -18.44 14.11
CA LEU A 491 30.45 -19.09 14.10
C LEU A 491 30.44 -20.29 13.14
N THR A 492 29.85 -21.39 13.58
CA THR A 492 29.56 -22.56 12.73
C THR A 492 28.60 -22.18 11.59
N VAL A 493 28.54 -22.99 10.51
CA VAL A 493 27.56 -22.78 9.42
C VAL A 493 26.15 -22.67 9.98
N LYS A 494 25.80 -23.55 10.92
CA LYS A 494 24.49 -23.54 11.58
C LYS A 494 24.19 -22.23 12.30
N GLU A 495 25.12 -21.72 13.10
CA GLU A 495 24.94 -20.45 13.80
C GLU A 495 24.87 -19.26 12.84
N GLN A 496 25.62 -19.31 11.73
CA GLN A 496 25.51 -18.29 10.67
C GLN A 496 24.14 -18.34 9.98
N THR A 497 23.60 -19.54 9.70
CA THR A 497 22.25 -19.72 9.14
C THR A 497 21.18 -19.23 10.10
N GLU A 498 21.27 -19.56 11.38
CA GLU A 498 20.34 -19.06 12.40
C GLU A 498 20.37 -17.52 12.50
N ARG A 499 21.56 -16.91 12.45
CA ARG A 499 21.73 -15.45 12.44
C ARG A 499 21.16 -14.81 11.17
N PHE A 500 21.40 -15.40 10.00
CA PHE A 500 20.81 -14.91 8.74
C PHE A 500 19.29 -14.96 8.82
N ASN A 501 18.70 -16.06 9.27
CA ASN A 501 17.26 -16.19 9.47
C ASN A 501 16.72 -15.13 10.43
N GLU A 502 17.40 -14.87 11.55
CA GLU A 502 17.03 -13.80 12.48
C GLU A 502 17.03 -12.41 11.80
N TYR A 503 17.98 -12.14 10.90
CA TYR A 503 17.99 -10.90 10.13
C TYR A 503 16.79 -10.81 9.18
N THR A 504 16.49 -11.89 8.45
CA THR A 504 15.34 -11.92 7.53
C THR A 504 14.03 -11.59 8.26
N GLU A 505 13.81 -12.19 9.43
CA GLU A 505 12.61 -11.96 10.24
C GLU A 505 12.55 -10.54 10.80
N LYS A 506 13.67 -10.00 11.28
CA LYS A 506 13.70 -8.64 11.83
C LYS A 506 13.49 -7.58 10.76
N PHE A 507 14.14 -7.69 9.61
CA PHE A 507 13.97 -6.71 8.52
C PHE A 507 12.57 -6.79 7.90
N ALA A 508 12.01 -8.00 7.74
CA ALA A 508 10.61 -8.19 7.36
C ALA A 508 9.65 -7.50 8.34
N MET A 509 9.82 -7.74 9.64
CA MET A 509 8.99 -7.12 10.69
C MET A 509 9.08 -5.58 10.70
N LEU A 510 10.23 -5.03 10.32
CA LEU A 510 10.44 -3.58 10.27
C LEU A 510 9.91 -2.93 8.98
N GLY A 511 9.60 -3.72 7.95
CA GLY A 511 9.25 -3.20 6.63
C GLY A 511 10.40 -2.47 5.94
N ILE A 512 11.66 -2.83 6.28
CA ILE A 512 12.86 -2.28 5.65
C ILE A 512 13.43 -3.38 4.75
N PRO A 513 13.34 -3.29 3.41
CA PRO A 513 13.97 -4.25 2.53
C PRO A 513 15.50 -4.17 2.64
N PHE A 514 16.17 -5.28 2.37
CA PHE A 514 17.63 -5.31 2.29
C PHE A 514 18.14 -6.11 1.10
N ILE A 515 19.31 -5.74 0.61
CA ILE A 515 20.02 -6.48 -0.44
C ILE A 515 21.31 -7.03 0.14
N VAL A 516 21.69 -8.23 -0.31
CA VAL A 516 23.01 -8.77 -0.07
C VAL A 516 23.88 -8.49 -1.29
N ASP A 517 24.88 -7.65 -1.11
CA ASP A 517 25.95 -7.47 -2.08
C ASP A 517 26.79 -8.75 -2.13
N CYS A 518 26.57 -9.53 -3.17
CA CYS A 518 27.28 -10.78 -3.46
C CYS A 518 28.49 -10.56 -4.39
N SER A 519 28.96 -9.32 -4.59
CA SER A 519 30.16 -9.05 -5.40
C SER A 519 31.37 -9.83 -4.86
N ALA A 520 31.54 -9.92 -3.55
CA ALA A 520 32.63 -10.69 -2.93
C ALA A 520 32.62 -12.18 -3.30
N ASN A 521 31.46 -12.71 -3.72
CA ASN A 521 31.29 -14.11 -4.14
C ASN A 521 31.55 -14.31 -5.64
N GLU A 522 31.79 -13.24 -6.40
CA GLU A 522 32.16 -13.32 -7.82
C GLU A 522 33.59 -13.87 -7.99
N LYS A 523 33.80 -14.65 -9.06
CA LYS A 523 35.09 -15.33 -9.31
C LYS A 523 36.21 -14.40 -9.73
N THR A 524 35.89 -13.27 -10.36
CA THR A 524 36.88 -12.37 -10.97
C THR A 524 36.68 -10.91 -10.54
N GLU A 525 37.74 -10.11 -10.57
CA GLU A 525 37.63 -8.67 -10.29
C GLU A 525 36.78 -7.92 -11.33
N LEU A 526 36.68 -8.44 -12.56
CA LEU A 526 35.80 -7.86 -13.58
C LEU A 526 34.32 -8.12 -13.23
N ALA A 527 34.00 -9.35 -12.82
CA ALA A 527 32.67 -9.71 -12.34
C ALA A 527 32.27 -8.89 -11.10
N LYS A 528 33.20 -8.68 -10.16
CA LYS A 528 32.98 -7.77 -9.01
C LYS A 528 32.63 -6.34 -9.45
N LYS A 529 33.32 -5.80 -10.46
CA LYS A 529 33.04 -4.45 -10.96
C LYS A 529 31.68 -4.34 -11.64
N GLU A 530 31.18 -5.41 -12.26
CA GLU A 530 29.86 -5.39 -12.89
C GLU A 530 28.71 -5.20 -11.89
N TRP A 531 28.93 -5.47 -10.60
CA TRP A 531 27.97 -5.14 -9.55
C TRP A 531 27.63 -3.64 -9.48
N ILE A 532 28.46 -2.75 -10.03
CA ILE A 532 28.09 -1.32 -10.23
C ILE A 532 26.74 -1.19 -10.95
N LYS A 533 26.39 -2.11 -11.87
CA LYS A 533 25.09 -2.13 -12.56
C LYS A 533 23.92 -2.30 -11.59
N VAL A 534 24.08 -3.11 -10.54
CA VAL A 534 23.08 -3.29 -9.47
C VAL A 534 22.89 -1.98 -8.70
N TYR A 535 23.97 -1.29 -8.33
CA TYR A 535 23.87 0.02 -7.68
C TYR A 535 23.18 1.05 -8.57
N LYS A 536 23.45 1.04 -9.88
CA LYS A 536 22.82 1.95 -10.83
C LYS A 536 21.29 1.81 -10.87
N VAL A 537 20.75 0.58 -10.92
CA VAL A 537 19.29 0.36 -10.89
C VAL A 537 18.67 0.69 -9.54
N LEU A 538 19.36 0.38 -8.42
CA LEU A 538 18.83 0.63 -7.07
C LEU A 538 18.67 2.12 -6.75
N PHE A 539 19.57 2.93 -7.27
CA PHE A 539 19.64 4.36 -6.97
C PHE A 539 19.24 5.24 -8.16
N GLY A 540 18.69 4.66 -9.22
CA GLY A 540 18.16 5.39 -10.39
C GLY A 540 19.22 6.19 -11.15
N CYS A 541 20.48 5.75 -11.15
CA CYS A 541 21.60 6.42 -11.82
C CYS A 541 22.10 5.66 -13.05
N GLU A 542 21.22 4.91 -13.71
CA GLU A 542 21.49 4.38 -15.04
C GLU A 542 21.72 5.53 -16.03
N GLU A 543 22.72 5.38 -16.89
CA GLU A 543 22.85 6.25 -18.04
C GLU A 543 21.63 5.99 -18.93
N ALA A 544 20.97 7.06 -19.41
CA ALA A 544 19.87 6.92 -20.35
C ALA A 544 20.31 5.95 -21.45
N ILE A 545 19.55 4.87 -21.64
CA ILE A 545 19.77 3.93 -22.73
C ILE A 545 19.70 4.78 -24.00
N GLY A 546 20.87 5.13 -24.54
CA GLY A 546 20.94 5.93 -25.74
C GLY A 546 20.23 5.15 -26.83
N ASP A 547 19.26 5.79 -27.47
CA ASP A 547 18.73 5.37 -28.76
C ASP A 547 19.95 5.17 -29.68
N GLY A 548 20.40 3.92 -29.80
CA GLY A 548 21.49 3.55 -30.69
C GLY A 548 21.05 3.82 -32.11
N GLU A 549 21.86 4.60 -32.82
CA GLU A 549 21.77 4.87 -34.27
C GLU A 549 21.54 3.62 -35.13
#